data_AF-A0A536VGE3-F1
#
_entry.id   AF-A0A536VGE3-F1
#
_cell.length_a   1.000
_cell.length_b   1.000
_cell.length_c   1.000
_cell.angle_alpha   90.00
_cell.angle_beta   90.00
_cell.angle_gamma   90.00
#
_symmetry.space_group_name_H-M   'P 1'
#
loop_
_entity.id
_entity.type
_entity.pdbx_description
1 polymer ?
#
loop_
_entity_poly.entity_id
_entity_poly.type
_entity_poly.pdbx_seq_one_letter_code
_entity_poly.pdbx_strand_id
1 'polypeptide(L)'
;TLGGYARHPNFAAILVVGLGCETNQIEGLMAQEGLASGTTLHSFNIQDTGGTSRSVAHGIELVQWLLDDANRVKRQPVSASHITVGLQCGGSDGYSGISANPALGAAVDRLVR
;
A
#
# COMPACT_ATOMS: atom_id res chain seq x y z
N THR A 1 5.12 -4.21 5.62
CA THR A 1 4.73 -5.60 5.30
C THR A 1 3.69 -5.58 4.18
N LEU A 2 3.39 -6.71 3.53
CA LEU A 2 2.36 -6.75 2.48
C LEU A 2 0.98 -6.29 2.98
N GLY A 3 0.57 -6.70 4.19
CA GLY A 3 -0.67 -6.20 4.79
C GLY A 3 -0.68 -4.69 5.06
N GLY A 4 0.49 -4.11 5.37
CA GLY A 4 0.64 -2.66 5.48
C GLY A 4 0.33 -1.95 4.15
N TYR A 5 0.82 -2.47 3.02
CA TYR A 5 0.45 -1.95 1.70
C TYR A 5 -1.05 -2.12 1.45
N ALA A 6 -1.60 -3.31 1.72
CA ALA A 6 -3.02 -3.64 1.53
C ALA A 6 -4.00 -2.65 2.18
N ARG A 7 -3.60 -2.02 3.31
CA ARG A 7 -4.41 -1.10 4.10
C ARG A 7 -4.01 0.37 3.94
N HIS A 8 -2.98 0.67 3.14
CA HIS A 8 -2.39 2.00 3.13
C HIS A 8 -3.28 3.00 2.36
N PRO A 9 -3.62 4.17 2.93
CA PRO A 9 -4.64 5.08 2.40
C PRO A 9 -4.31 5.70 1.04
N ASN A 10 -3.04 5.63 0.61
CA ASN A 10 -2.60 6.13 -0.69
C ASN A 10 -2.80 5.13 -1.86
N PHE A 11 -3.27 3.91 -1.60
CA PHE A 11 -3.69 3.00 -2.67
C PHE A 11 -5.20 3.10 -2.87
N ALA A 12 -5.62 3.43 -4.09
CA ALA A 12 -7.03 3.38 -4.46
C ALA A 12 -7.54 1.92 -4.56
N ALA A 13 -6.67 1.04 -5.08
CA ALA A 13 -6.90 -0.40 -5.12
C ALA A 13 -5.58 -1.17 -5.17
N ILE A 14 -5.62 -2.46 -4.82
CA ILE A 14 -4.48 -3.37 -4.79
C ILE A 14 -4.84 -4.68 -5.49
N LEU A 15 -3.90 -5.16 -6.31
CA LEU A 15 -3.96 -6.45 -6.96
C LEU A 15 -2.79 -7.31 -6.46
N VAL A 16 -3.09 -8.44 -5.81
CA VAL A 16 -2.11 -9.40 -5.32
C VAL A 16 -2.01 -10.56 -6.30
N VAL A 17 -0.83 -10.75 -6.89
CA VAL A 17 -0.59 -11.85 -7.84
C VAL A 17 0.37 -12.85 -7.22
N GLY A 18 -0.08 -14.10 -7.11
CA GLY A 18 0.68 -15.23 -6.61
C GLY A 18 1.04 -16.19 -7.74
N LEU A 19 2.00 -17.08 -7.50
CA LEU A 19 2.31 -18.12 -8.46
C LEU A 19 1.29 -19.26 -8.35
N GLY A 20 0.84 -19.57 -7.13
CA GLY A 20 -0.04 -20.68 -6.76
C GLY A 20 0.67 -21.84 -6.09
N CYS A 21 2.00 -21.82 -6.01
CA CYS A 21 2.81 -22.86 -5.35
C CYS A 21 3.95 -22.30 -4.47
N GLU A 22 3.95 -21.00 -4.20
CA GLU A 22 4.88 -20.37 -3.26
C GLU A 22 4.61 -20.78 -1.80
N THR A 23 5.57 -20.54 -0.92
CA THR A 23 5.36 -20.80 0.52
C THR A 23 4.37 -19.82 1.15
N ASN A 24 4.41 -18.55 0.75
CA ASN A 24 3.51 -17.50 1.24
C ASN A 24 2.27 -17.38 0.34
N GLN A 25 1.36 -18.35 0.47
CA GLN A 25 0.13 -18.43 -0.29
C GLN A 25 -0.77 -17.22 -0.05
N ILE A 26 -1.44 -16.73 -1.11
CA ILE A 26 -2.34 -15.56 -1.02
C ILE A 26 -3.42 -15.77 0.04
N GLU A 27 -4.10 -16.91 0.06
CA GLU A 27 -5.18 -17.18 1.02
C GLU A 27 -4.68 -17.11 2.46
N GLY A 28 -3.49 -17.67 2.72
CA GLY A 28 -2.85 -17.62 4.04
C GLY A 28 -2.49 -16.18 4.44
N LEU A 29 -1.90 -15.41 3.52
CA LEU A 29 -1.59 -14.00 3.73
C LEU A 29 -2.86 -13.19 4.02
N MET A 30 -3.92 -13.37 3.24
CA MET A 30 -5.19 -12.66 3.42
C MET A 30 -5.81 -12.98 4.77
N ALA A 31 -5.85 -14.26 5.16
CA ALA A 31 -6.39 -14.69 6.45
C ALA A 31 -5.57 -14.14 7.63
N GLN A 32 -4.23 -14.22 7.56
CA GLN A 32 -3.34 -13.73 8.60
C GLN A 32 -3.47 -12.22 8.80
N GLU A 33 -3.57 -11.47 7.70
CA GLU A 33 -3.68 -10.01 7.73
C GLU A 33 -5.12 -9.54 7.92
N GLY A 34 -6.12 -10.43 8.02
CA GLY A 34 -7.55 -10.08 8.14
C GLY A 34 -8.06 -9.27 6.95
N LEU A 35 -7.61 -9.62 5.75
CA LEU A 35 -7.97 -9.00 4.49
C LEU A 35 -9.01 -9.85 3.76
N ALA A 36 -9.89 -9.18 3.03
CA ALA A 36 -10.90 -9.84 2.21
C ALA A 36 -10.91 -9.22 0.81
N SER A 37 -11.05 -10.06 -0.20
CA SER A 37 -11.28 -9.59 -1.56
C SER A 37 -12.57 -8.77 -1.62
N GLY A 38 -12.54 -7.70 -2.40
CA GLY A 38 -13.64 -6.74 -2.47
C GLY A 38 -13.48 -5.81 -3.66
N THR A 39 -14.10 -4.65 -3.61
CA THR A 39 -14.02 -3.68 -4.71
C THR A 39 -12.59 -3.17 -4.94
N THR A 40 -11.81 -2.98 -3.89
CA THR A 40 -10.48 -2.36 -3.94
C THR A 40 -9.32 -3.31 -3.67
N LEU A 41 -9.59 -4.59 -3.37
CA LEU A 41 -8.56 -5.60 -3.16
C LEU A 41 -8.92 -6.85 -3.97
N HIS A 42 -8.06 -7.19 -4.92
CA HIS A 42 -8.22 -8.33 -5.80
C HIS A 42 -6.99 -9.23 -5.72
N SER A 43 -7.17 -10.50 -6.01
CA SER A 43 -6.06 -11.45 -6.05
C SER A 43 -6.32 -12.62 -6.97
N PHE A 44 -5.27 -13.14 -7.59
CA PHE A 44 -5.33 -14.40 -8.35
C PHE A 44 -3.96 -15.07 -8.44
N ASN A 45 -3.95 -16.37 -8.75
CA ASN A 45 -2.72 -17.10 -9.03
C ASN A 45 -2.48 -17.29 -10.53
N ILE A 46 -1.21 -17.25 -10.93
CA ILE A 46 -0.78 -17.48 -12.32
C ILE A 46 -1.19 -18.87 -12.81
N GLN A 47 -1.06 -19.89 -11.96
CA GLN A 47 -1.42 -21.28 -12.29
C GLN A 47 -2.91 -21.43 -12.62
N ASP A 48 -3.79 -20.68 -11.96
CA ASP A 48 -5.25 -20.72 -12.18
C ASP A 48 -5.65 -20.06 -13.50
N THR A 49 -4.93 -19.02 -13.90
CA THR A 49 -5.15 -18.30 -15.18
C THR A 49 -4.51 -19.01 -16.39
N GLY A 50 -3.81 -20.12 -16.16
CA GLY A 50 -3.19 -20.92 -17.21
C GLY A 50 -1.88 -20.33 -17.74
N GLY A 51 -1.06 -19.72 -16.88
CA GLY A 51 0.30 -19.30 -17.21
C GLY A 51 0.44 -17.82 -17.61
N THR A 52 1.71 -17.39 -17.69
CA THR A 52 2.10 -15.98 -17.60
C THR A 52 1.38 -15.04 -18.56
N SER A 53 1.31 -15.36 -19.85
CA SER A 53 0.71 -14.43 -20.83
C SER A 53 -0.79 -14.19 -20.57
N ARG A 54 -1.52 -15.22 -20.14
CA ARG A 54 -2.93 -15.08 -19.76
C ARG A 54 -3.09 -14.34 -18.44
N SER A 55 -2.22 -14.60 -17.47
CA SER A 55 -2.17 -13.84 -16.21
C SER A 55 -1.94 -12.35 -16.45
N VAL A 56 -1.05 -11.99 -17.36
CA VAL A 56 -0.77 -10.60 -17.71
C VAL A 56 -1.99 -9.95 -18.36
N ALA A 57 -2.62 -10.61 -19.33
CA ALA A 57 -3.84 -10.09 -19.96
C ALA A 57 -4.97 -9.88 -18.92
N HIS A 58 -5.20 -10.87 -18.06
CA HIS A 58 -6.19 -10.79 -17.00
C HIS A 58 -5.88 -9.66 -15.99
N GLY A 59 -4.62 -9.52 -15.59
CA GLY A 59 -4.18 -8.45 -14.70
C GLY A 59 -4.38 -7.05 -15.31
N ILE A 60 -4.12 -6.90 -16.62
CA ILE A 60 -4.37 -5.64 -17.33
C ILE A 60 -5.87 -5.30 -17.32
N GLU A 61 -6.74 -6.27 -17.62
CA GLU A 61 -8.20 -6.08 -17.59
C GLU A 61 -8.69 -5.66 -16.21
N LEU A 62 -8.21 -6.32 -15.14
CA LEU A 62 -8.53 -5.96 -13.77
C LEU A 62 -8.05 -4.55 -13.42
N VAL A 63 -6.82 -4.19 -13.77
CA VAL A 63 -6.28 -2.85 -13.51
C VAL A 63 -7.07 -1.78 -14.25
N GLN A 64 -7.45 -2.02 -15.51
CA GLN A 64 -8.29 -1.09 -16.28
C GLN A 64 -9.64 -0.85 -15.59
N TRP A 65 -10.29 -1.92 -15.11
CA TRP A 65 -11.53 -1.80 -14.35
C TRP A 65 -11.36 -1.02 -13.03
N LEU A 66 -10.26 -1.27 -12.30
CA LEU A 66 -9.95 -0.54 -11.06
C LEU A 66 -9.68 0.95 -11.29
N LEU A 67 -9.09 1.30 -12.44
CA LEU A 67 -8.80 2.68 -12.81
C LEU A 67 -10.07 3.52 -12.98
N ASP A 68 -11.22 2.92 -13.34
CA ASP A 68 -12.48 3.64 -13.51
C ASP A 68 -12.96 4.31 -12.22
N ASP A 69 -12.73 3.67 -11.07
CA ASP A 69 -13.04 4.25 -9.75
C ASP A 69 -11.91 5.17 -9.27
N ALA A 70 -10.66 4.73 -9.38
CA ALA A 70 -9.50 5.52 -8.96
C ALA A 70 -9.44 6.90 -9.64
N ASN A 71 -9.78 6.97 -10.93
CA ASN A 71 -9.79 8.21 -11.70
C ASN A 71 -10.91 9.19 -11.32
N ARG A 72 -11.91 8.76 -10.53
CA ARG A 72 -12.97 9.64 -10.01
C ARG A 72 -12.54 10.42 -8.79
N VAL A 73 -11.47 9.99 -8.12
CA VAL A 73 -10.97 10.63 -6.89
C VAL A 73 -10.45 12.03 -7.21
N LYS A 74 -10.99 13.03 -6.49
CA LYS A 74 -10.51 14.41 -6.55
C LYS A 74 -9.97 14.83 -5.19
N ARG A 75 -8.82 15.51 -5.20
CA ARG A 75 -8.26 16.10 -3.98
C ARG A 75 -9.22 17.17 -3.47
N GLN A 76 -9.35 17.24 -2.16
CA GLN A 76 -10.13 18.27 -1.47
C GLN A 76 -9.37 18.74 -0.24
N PRO A 77 -9.60 19.98 0.23
CA PRO A 77 -9.12 20.41 1.52
C PRO A 77 -9.64 19.48 2.63
N VAL A 78 -8.74 19.00 3.48
CA VAL A 78 -9.06 18.20 4.67
C VAL A 78 -8.21 18.68 5.85
N SER A 79 -8.63 18.34 7.07
CA SER A 79 -7.84 18.63 8.27
C SER A 79 -6.45 17.97 8.21
N ALA A 80 -5.45 18.66 8.74
CA ALA A 80 -4.10 18.10 8.93
C ALA A 80 -4.10 16.88 9.86
N SER A 81 -5.15 16.68 10.67
CA SER A 81 -5.33 15.52 11.55
C SER A 81 -5.41 14.17 10.81
N HIS A 82 -5.61 14.18 9.48
CA HIS A 82 -5.59 12.97 8.66
C HIS A 82 -4.18 12.56 8.20
N ILE A 83 -3.17 13.38 8.46
CA ILE A 83 -1.79 13.08 8.06
C ILE A 83 -1.17 12.10 9.04
N THR A 84 -0.61 11.00 8.52
CA THR A 84 0.31 10.13 9.25
C THR A 84 1.73 10.38 8.75
N VAL A 85 2.65 10.78 9.62
CA VAL A 85 4.06 11.02 9.28
C VAL A 85 4.94 9.94 9.91
N GLY A 86 5.68 9.20 9.08
CA GLY A 86 6.76 8.33 9.52
C GLY A 86 8.09 9.10 9.53
N LEU A 87 8.86 8.96 10.61
CA LEU A 87 10.21 9.51 10.72
C LEU A 87 11.22 8.38 10.67
N GLN A 88 12.31 8.58 9.93
CA GLN A 88 13.42 7.65 9.88
C GLN A 88 14.73 8.41 9.71
N CYS A 89 15.78 7.96 10.40
CA CYS A 89 17.13 8.45 10.20
C CYS A 89 17.84 7.53 9.21
N GLY A 90 18.51 8.10 8.20
CA GLY A 90 19.37 7.37 7.26
C GLY A 90 20.75 7.07 7.86
N GLY A 91 21.79 7.71 7.35
CA GLY A 91 23.13 7.66 7.94
C GLY A 91 23.29 8.73 9.03
N SER A 92 23.44 8.31 10.28
CA SER A 92 23.61 9.25 11.39
C SER A 92 25.00 9.87 11.37
N ASP A 93 25.05 11.18 11.58
CA ASP A 93 26.28 11.91 11.90
C ASP A 93 26.14 12.67 13.22
N GLY A 94 27.22 13.31 13.68
CA GLY A 94 27.22 14.09 14.91
C GLY A 94 26.31 15.34 14.87
N TYR A 95 25.91 15.81 13.68
CA TYR A 95 25.08 17.00 13.51
C TYR A 95 23.58 16.71 13.50
N SER A 96 23.20 15.48 13.17
CA SER A 96 21.81 15.03 13.05
C SER A 96 21.03 15.29 14.33
N GLY A 97 21.63 15.00 15.48
CA GLY A 97 21.03 15.19 16.81
C GLY A 97 20.87 16.64 17.26
N ILE A 98 21.53 17.59 16.60
CA ILE A 98 21.50 19.02 16.97
C ILE A 98 20.87 19.92 15.89
N SER A 99 20.49 19.35 14.74
CA SER A 99 19.90 20.09 13.62
C SER A 99 18.59 19.45 13.14
N ALA A 100 18.67 18.44 12.27
CA ALA A 100 17.52 17.82 11.61
C ALA A 100 16.56 17.14 12.60
N ASN A 101 17.07 16.37 13.57
CA ASN A 101 16.21 15.65 14.51
C ASN A 101 15.41 16.60 15.42
N PRO A 102 16.02 17.65 16.03
CA PRO A 102 15.25 18.68 16.74
C PRO A 102 14.21 19.41 15.87
N ALA A 103 14.56 19.74 14.62
CA ALA A 103 13.64 20.41 13.70
C ALA A 103 12.42 19.52 13.35
N LEU A 104 12.66 18.24 13.10
CA LEU A 104 11.59 17.25 12.90
C LEU A 104 10.73 17.12 14.15
N GLY A 105 11.33 17.06 15.35
CA GLY A 105 10.59 17.04 16.61
C GLY A 105 9.63 18.22 16.75
N ALA A 106 10.13 19.44 16.53
CA ALA A 106 9.30 20.64 16.57
C ALA A 106 8.18 20.66 15.51
N ALA A 107 8.39 20.03 14.35
CA ALA A 107 7.37 19.90 13.31
C ALA A 107 6.29 18.87 13.72
N VAL A 108 6.67 17.72 14.27
CA VAL A 108 5.72 16.69 14.69
C VAL A 108 4.91 17.15 15.90
N ASP A 109 5.51 17.90 16.82
CA ASP A 109 4.82 18.56 17.94
C ASP A 109 3.72 19.52 17.48
N ARG A 110 3.83 20.10 16.27
CA ARG A 110 2.75 20.92 15.70
C ARG A 110 1.66 20.06 15.06
N LEU A 111 2.02 18.88 14.56
CA LEU A 111 1.10 17.97 13.89
C LEU A 111 0.21 17.20 14.88
N VAL A 112 0.74 16.83 16.05
CA VAL A 112 0.03 16.02 17.07
C VAL A 112 -0.77 16.85 18.09
N ARG A 113 -0.85 18.18 17.91
CA ARG A 113 -1.60 19.09 18.79
C ARG A 113 -3.10 19.02 18.57
#